data_AF-A0A0N5CU21-F1
#
_entry.id   AF-A0A0N5CU21-F1
#
_cell.length_a   1.000
_cell.length_b   1.000
_cell.length_c   1.000
_cell.angle_alpha   90.00
_cell.angle_beta   90.00
_cell.angle_gamma   90.00
#
_symmetry.space_group_name_H-M   'P 1'
#
loop_
_entity.id
_entity.type
_entity.pdbx_description
1 polymer ?
#
loop_
_entity_poly.entity_id
_entity_poly.type
_entity_poly.pdbx_seq_one_letter_code
_entity_poly.pdbx_strand_id
1 'polypeptide(L)'
;MSNATAGLKASRERCYQSRDEYFQCWDKYNNAEDSKCKKLREIFVKNCPTSWNSGLDRVSHFIRKHKYEKYKQKLIDEGILVTDIDNLTVSRNRMCLSPYRVLLRPVSSCSIHSSSNQSPSKGLQFPKTNIDKLAQCGCVNDVLVDVSVEELCERMKVFGVIKYLGTLRTLKDVRYLKTCRLLLKHLCTASRSLPPYLVLEMAEVLVHIYMEGNVEALDEELRHKLSYYTNTVPPFLRPTILLLLQSCSPVNIVPELPSNIMSRPLVTFALLGNYARYGKMDLFQSLLSIETHFDLLQNDQLLRVLASHTIFYPAISFAYLKYLSQRKIILSIDSMWHFNSIVRSSNCWDVSNTRILADRNCSICQKKFDENPDFSEAEFKLLKNEIMQVLYYFLDLR
;
A
#
# COMPACT_ATOMS: atom_id res chain seq x y z
N MET A 1 56.75 9.49 -7.03
CA MET A 1 56.40 9.54 -5.59
C MET A 1 55.14 10.38 -5.45
N SER A 2 54.06 10.04 -4.75
CA SER A 2 53.80 8.95 -3.80
C SER A 2 52.30 8.88 -3.44
N ASN A 3 51.74 7.66 -3.40
CA ASN A 3 50.89 7.11 -2.32
C ASN A 3 49.51 7.70 -1.94
N ALA A 4 48.75 8.36 -2.82
CA ALA A 4 47.37 8.73 -2.45
C ALA A 4 46.39 7.53 -2.47
N THR A 5 46.53 6.59 -3.42
CA THR A 5 45.59 5.46 -3.58
C THR A 5 45.84 4.28 -2.63
N ALA A 6 47.08 4.10 -2.18
CA ALA A 6 47.44 3.07 -1.19
C ALA A 6 46.94 3.42 0.23
N GLY A 7 46.89 4.71 0.60
CA GLY A 7 46.42 5.17 1.91
C GLY A 7 44.92 4.97 2.16
N LEU A 8 44.08 4.99 1.11
CA LEU A 8 42.63 4.77 1.19
C LEU A 8 42.25 3.31 1.41
N LYS A 9 43.05 2.34 0.94
CA LYS A 9 42.82 0.91 1.20
C LYS A 9 43.29 0.52 2.60
N ALA A 10 44.50 0.93 2.99
CA ALA A 10 45.06 0.61 4.30
C ALA A 10 44.29 1.27 5.48
N SER A 11 43.68 2.44 5.27
CA SER A 11 42.81 3.08 6.28
C SER A 11 41.45 2.40 6.40
N ARG A 12 40.90 1.85 5.31
CA ARG A 12 39.65 1.07 5.32
C ARG A 12 39.84 -0.29 5.99
N GLU A 13 40.97 -0.95 5.77
CA GLU A 13 41.31 -2.21 6.42
C GLU A 13 41.41 -2.04 7.94
N ARG A 14 42.11 -1.00 8.42
CA ARG A 14 42.18 -0.69 9.86
C ARG A 14 40.82 -0.36 10.49
N CYS A 15 39.94 0.33 9.76
CA CYS A 15 38.56 0.58 10.19
C CYS A 15 37.75 -0.72 10.32
N TYR A 16 37.90 -1.66 9.38
CA TYR A 16 37.19 -2.94 9.44
C TYR A 16 37.76 -3.90 10.50
N GLN A 17 39.08 -3.93 10.69
CA GLN A 17 39.70 -4.70 11.77
C GLN A 17 39.22 -4.23 13.15
N SER A 18 39.29 -2.92 13.42
CA SER A 18 38.80 -2.36 14.69
C SER A 18 37.29 -2.48 14.88
N ARG A 19 36.50 -2.48 13.80
CA ARG A 19 35.06 -2.80 13.82
C ARG A 19 34.83 -4.23 14.30
N ASP A 20 35.54 -5.19 13.71
CA ASP A 20 35.34 -6.61 13.96
C ASP A 20 35.75 -6.98 15.38
N GLU A 21 36.85 -6.40 15.89
CA GLU A 21 37.27 -6.53 17.29
C GLU A 21 36.22 -5.95 18.27
N TYR A 22 35.64 -4.80 17.95
CA TYR A 22 34.57 -4.20 18.76
C TYR A 22 33.29 -5.06 18.78
N PHE A 23 32.87 -5.58 17.62
CA PHE A 23 31.67 -6.43 17.53
C PHE A 23 31.89 -7.83 18.12
N GLN A 24 33.10 -8.39 18.04
CA GLN A 24 33.44 -9.61 18.78
C GLN A 24 33.33 -9.40 20.30
N CYS A 25 33.79 -8.25 20.81
CA CYS A 25 33.61 -7.90 22.22
C CYS A 25 32.12 -7.76 22.58
N TRP A 26 31.34 -7.06 21.73
CA TRP A 26 29.90 -6.90 21.94
C TRP A 26 29.18 -8.24 21.97
N ASP A 27 29.45 -9.12 21.02
CA ASP A 27 28.82 -10.44 20.92
C ASP A 27 29.14 -11.34 22.12
N LYS A 28 30.36 -11.22 22.67
CA LYS A 28 30.79 -12.00 23.83
C LYS A 28 30.11 -11.59 25.14
N TYR A 29 29.80 -10.30 25.31
CA TYR A 29 29.23 -9.77 26.55
C TYR A 29 27.74 -9.39 26.45
N ASN A 30 27.14 -9.54 25.27
CA ASN A 30 25.71 -9.31 25.00
C ASN A 30 25.18 -7.93 25.42
N ASN A 31 26.06 -6.93 25.57
CA ASN A 31 25.70 -5.58 25.99
C ASN A 31 26.61 -4.50 25.36
N ALA A 32 26.00 -3.41 24.89
CA ALA A 32 26.67 -2.35 24.12
C ALA A 32 27.42 -1.34 25.01
N GLU A 33 27.08 -1.30 26.30
CA GLU A 33 27.58 -0.30 27.25
C GLU A 33 28.53 -0.90 28.30
N ASP A 34 28.93 -2.15 28.11
CA ASP A 34 29.82 -2.81 29.05
C ASP A 34 31.19 -2.09 29.07
N SER A 35 31.64 -1.73 30.27
CA SER A 35 32.85 -0.94 30.53
C SER A 35 34.10 -1.52 29.86
N LYS A 36 34.09 -2.82 29.56
CA LYS A 36 35.17 -3.59 28.93
C LYS A 36 35.33 -3.34 27.42
N CYS A 37 34.24 -3.05 26.68
CA CYS A 37 34.29 -2.82 25.23
C CYS A 37 34.43 -1.32 24.85
N LYS A 38 34.39 -0.42 25.83
CA LYS A 38 34.48 1.04 25.63
C LYS A 38 35.79 1.47 24.96
N LYS A 39 36.92 0.89 25.38
CA LYS A 39 38.24 1.16 24.79
C LYS A 39 38.31 0.74 23.31
N LEU A 40 37.68 -0.38 22.95
CA LEU A 40 37.61 -0.86 21.57
C LEU A 40 36.68 0.02 20.71
N ARG A 41 35.62 0.57 21.30
CA ARG A 41 34.74 1.55 20.63
C ARG A 41 35.50 2.83 20.29
N GLU A 42 36.33 3.34 21.20
CA GLU A 42 37.14 4.54 20.97
C GLU A 42 38.17 4.32 19.86
N ILE A 43 38.80 3.13 19.82
CA ILE A 43 39.70 2.72 18.73
C ILE A 43 38.95 2.62 17.40
N PHE A 44 37.75 2.03 17.40
CA PHE A 44 36.90 1.92 16.21
C PHE A 44 36.49 3.29 15.65
N VAL A 45 36.09 4.23 16.51
CA VAL A 45 35.76 5.60 16.12
C VAL A 45 36.98 6.32 15.54
N LYS A 46 38.16 6.15 16.14
CA LYS A 46 39.40 6.80 15.70
C LYS A 46 39.93 6.27 14.37
N ASN A 47 39.74 4.97 14.09
CA ASN A 47 40.30 4.32 12.91
C ASN A 47 39.42 4.42 11.65
N CYS A 48 38.16 4.86 11.77
CA CYS A 48 37.24 4.97 10.65
C CYS A 48 37.20 6.39 10.04
N PRO A 49 37.40 6.55 8.71
CA PRO A 49 37.42 7.87 8.06
C PRO A 49 36.09 8.61 8.12
N THR A 50 36.17 9.94 8.28
CA THR A 50 35.10 10.95 8.37
C THR A 50 34.39 11.28 7.06
N SER A 51 34.25 10.35 6.12
CA SER A 51 33.55 10.62 4.86
C SER A 51 32.03 10.49 5.02
N TRP A 52 31.43 11.57 5.55
CA TRP A 52 30.04 12.06 5.54
C TRP A 52 29.90 12.90 6.83
N ASN A 53 30.42 14.14 6.79
CA ASN A 53 30.35 15.27 7.76
C ASN A 53 30.33 15.06 9.30
N SER A 54 30.47 13.85 9.84
CA SER A 54 30.88 13.60 11.23
C SER A 54 31.36 12.15 11.36
N GLY A 55 32.46 11.89 12.08
CA GLY A 55 32.99 10.52 12.26
C GLY A 55 32.04 9.58 13.01
N LEU A 56 31.03 10.18 13.64
CA LEU A 56 29.94 9.49 14.32
C LEU A 56 29.02 8.76 13.34
N ASP A 57 28.83 9.26 12.12
CA ASP A 57 27.79 8.75 11.20
C ASP A 57 28.12 7.37 10.64
N ARG A 58 29.39 7.12 10.30
CA ARG A 58 29.81 5.82 9.74
C ARG A 58 29.85 4.72 10.80
N VAL A 59 30.34 5.05 11.99
CA VAL A 59 30.33 4.14 13.15
C VAL A 59 28.89 3.83 13.55
N SER A 60 28.02 4.84 13.59
CA SER A 60 26.59 4.67 13.86
C SER A 60 25.89 3.80 12.83
N HIS A 61 26.24 3.93 11.54
CA HIS A 61 25.74 3.05 10.49
C HIS A 61 26.16 1.59 10.73
N PHE A 62 27.43 1.31 11.05
CA PHE A 62 27.88 -0.05 11.35
C PHE A 62 27.22 -0.63 12.60
N ILE A 63 27.08 0.18 13.65
CA ILE A 63 26.38 -0.23 14.87
C ILE A 63 24.91 -0.55 14.60
N ARG A 64 24.22 0.30 13.83
CA ARG A 64 22.83 0.10 13.43
C ARG A 64 22.67 -1.16 12.58
N LYS A 65 23.58 -1.37 11.63
CA LYS A 65 23.63 -2.58 10.81
C LYS A 65 23.86 -3.82 11.67
N HIS A 66 24.80 -3.81 12.60
CA HIS A 66 25.07 -4.97 13.45
C HIS A 66 23.89 -5.33 14.36
N LYS A 67 23.22 -4.33 14.96
CA LYS A 67 21.96 -4.55 15.71
C LYS A 67 20.87 -5.16 14.83
N TYR A 68 20.74 -4.67 13.60
CA TYR A 68 19.79 -5.21 12.63
C TYR A 68 20.11 -6.66 12.25
N GLU A 69 21.37 -7.00 11.97
CA GLU A 69 21.77 -8.38 11.65
C GLU A 69 21.57 -9.33 12.84
N LYS A 70 21.80 -8.88 14.08
CA LYS A 70 21.52 -9.67 15.29
C LYS A 70 20.03 -9.88 15.51
N TYR A 71 19.22 -8.85 15.26
CA TYR A 71 17.77 -8.96 15.30
C TYR A 71 17.26 -9.89 14.21
N LYS A 72 17.79 -9.76 12.98
CA LYS A 72 17.52 -10.66 11.86
C LYS A 72 17.88 -12.11 12.22
N GLN A 73 19.04 -12.35 12.84
CA GLN A 73 19.42 -13.69 13.29
C GLN A 73 18.48 -14.24 14.37
N LYS A 74 18.07 -13.43 15.35
CA LYS A 74 17.05 -13.86 16.33
C LYS A 74 15.73 -14.24 15.68
N LEU A 75 15.27 -13.47 14.68
CA LEU A 75 14.06 -13.78 13.94
C LEU A 75 14.22 -15.10 13.16
N ILE A 76 15.39 -15.37 12.57
CA ILE A 76 15.70 -16.65 11.91
C ILE A 76 15.68 -17.81 12.91
N ASP A 77 16.31 -17.63 14.07
CA ASP A 77 16.37 -18.64 15.13
C ASP A 77 14.96 -18.91 15.72
N GLU A 78 14.06 -17.91 15.70
CA GLU A 78 12.63 -18.01 16.02
C GLU A 78 11.77 -18.55 14.87
N GLY A 79 12.37 -18.95 13.74
CA GLY A 79 11.71 -19.62 12.62
C GLY A 79 11.20 -18.71 11.50
N ILE A 80 11.61 -17.44 11.45
CA ILE A 80 11.23 -16.46 10.41
C ILE A 80 12.28 -16.46 9.28
N LEU A 81 11.87 -16.75 8.04
CA LEU A 81 12.78 -16.81 6.89
C LEU A 81 13.25 -15.41 6.45
N VAL A 82 14.55 -15.28 6.15
CA VAL A 82 15.24 -14.03 5.73
C VAL A 82 14.57 -13.31 4.57
N THR A 83 13.90 -14.04 3.68
CA THR A 83 13.24 -13.50 2.49
C THR A 83 12.09 -12.54 2.83
N ASP A 84 11.50 -12.63 4.02
CA ASP A 84 10.37 -11.78 4.41
C ASP A 84 10.82 -10.41 4.94
N ILE A 85 12.02 -10.32 5.51
CA ILE A 85 12.55 -9.08 6.10
C ILE A 85 12.99 -8.10 5.00
N ASP A 86 13.62 -8.60 3.94
CA ASP A 86 14.01 -7.78 2.79
C ASP A 86 12.78 -7.41 1.93
N ASN A 87 11.72 -8.23 1.92
CA ASN A 87 10.45 -7.90 1.27
C ASN A 87 9.61 -6.87 2.05
N LEU A 88 9.68 -6.82 3.39
CA LEU A 88 8.97 -5.82 4.20
C LEU A 88 9.46 -4.38 3.95
N THR A 89 10.73 -4.22 3.59
CA THR A 89 11.31 -2.89 3.24
C THR A 89 11.07 -2.51 1.79
N VAL A 90 11.02 -3.48 0.87
CA VAL A 90 10.72 -3.24 -0.55
C VAL A 90 9.22 -3.08 -0.82
N SER A 91 8.35 -3.77 -0.07
CA SER A 91 6.90 -3.75 -0.29
C SER A 91 6.23 -2.45 0.12
N ARG A 92 6.90 -1.57 0.89
CA ARG A 92 6.44 -0.18 1.10
C ARG A 92 6.63 0.73 -0.12
N ASN A 93 7.46 0.35 -1.08
CA ASN A 93 7.85 1.21 -2.22
C ASN A 93 7.67 0.56 -3.60
N ARG A 94 6.92 -0.55 -3.73
CA ARG A 94 6.53 -1.10 -5.04
C ARG A 94 5.05 -1.40 -5.11
N MET A 95 4.25 -0.38 -5.42
CA MET A 95 3.07 -0.60 -6.26
C MET A 95 3.58 -0.86 -7.67
N CYS A 96 3.66 -2.13 -8.07
CA CYS A 96 3.85 -2.47 -9.46
C CYS A 96 2.54 -2.20 -10.21
N LEU A 97 2.54 -1.14 -11.03
CA LEU A 97 1.61 -0.98 -12.13
C LEU A 97 1.74 -2.22 -13.05
N SER A 98 0.72 -3.07 -13.04
CA SER A 98 0.56 -4.12 -14.05
C SER A 98 -0.55 -3.68 -15.01
N PRO A 99 -0.24 -3.34 -16.28
CA PRO A 99 -1.27 -3.05 -17.26
C PRO A 99 -1.96 -4.35 -17.67
N TYR A 100 -3.23 -4.49 -17.34
CA TYR A 100 -4.10 -5.55 -17.85
C TYR A 100 -4.22 -5.44 -19.38
N ARG A 101 -3.69 -6.42 -20.12
CA ARG A 101 -4.18 -6.74 -21.47
C ARG A 101 -5.43 -7.58 -21.34
N VAL A 102 -6.59 -6.96 -21.56
CA VAL A 102 -7.83 -7.68 -21.87
C VAL A 102 -7.70 -8.22 -23.29
N LEU A 103 -7.56 -9.54 -23.44
CA LEU A 103 -7.80 -10.20 -24.73
C LEU A 103 -9.30 -10.48 -24.84
N LEU A 104 -10.01 -9.60 -25.53
CA LEU A 104 -11.24 -9.94 -26.21
C LEU A 104 -10.90 -10.90 -27.36
N ARG A 105 -11.50 -12.09 -27.38
CA ARG A 105 -11.81 -12.78 -28.65
C ARG A 105 -13.17 -13.47 -28.58
N PRO A 106 -13.87 -13.56 -29.74
CA PRO A 106 -15.30 -13.83 -29.81
C PRO A 106 -15.61 -15.32 -29.80
N VAL A 107 -16.88 -15.63 -29.54
CA VAL A 107 -17.51 -16.93 -29.67
C VAL A 107 -17.34 -17.49 -31.08
N SER A 108 -16.65 -18.63 -31.20
CA SER A 108 -16.86 -19.58 -32.30
C SER A 108 -16.60 -21.01 -31.80
N SER A 109 -17.60 -21.85 -32.00
CA SER A 109 -17.62 -23.30 -31.83
C SER A 109 -16.37 -24.03 -32.35
N CYS A 110 -15.91 -25.06 -31.61
CA CYS A 110 -15.66 -26.41 -32.17
C CYS A 110 -15.24 -27.41 -31.08
N SER A 111 -16.08 -28.43 -30.93
CA SER A 111 -15.84 -29.87 -30.78
C SER A 111 -14.75 -30.43 -29.86
N ILE A 112 -15.25 -31.33 -29.01
CA ILE A 112 -14.54 -32.38 -28.26
C ILE A 112 -13.71 -33.25 -29.20
N HIS A 113 -12.42 -33.43 -28.89
CA HIS A 113 -11.70 -34.69 -29.12
C HIS A 113 -10.60 -34.87 -28.07
N SER A 114 -10.71 -35.98 -27.36
CA SER A 114 -9.70 -36.55 -26.48
C SER A 114 -8.60 -37.27 -27.28
N SER A 115 -7.33 -37.04 -26.94
CA SER A 115 -6.30 -38.08 -27.03
C SER A 115 -5.05 -37.71 -26.22
N SER A 116 -4.50 -38.76 -25.64
CA SER A 116 -3.49 -38.86 -24.59
C SER A 116 -2.04 -38.78 -25.08
N ASN A 117 -1.17 -38.54 -24.10
CA ASN A 117 0.27 -38.83 -24.01
C ASN A 117 1.24 -37.74 -24.51
N GLN A 118 1.88 -37.06 -23.56
CA GLN A 118 3.30 -37.31 -23.23
C GLN A 118 3.76 -36.42 -22.05
N SER A 119 4.41 -37.05 -21.08
CA SER A 119 5.36 -36.43 -20.13
C SER A 119 6.66 -37.26 -20.27
N PRO A 120 7.89 -36.74 -20.06
CA PRO A 120 8.28 -36.06 -18.82
C PRO A 120 9.37 -34.97 -18.92
N SER A 121 9.21 -33.86 -18.21
CA SER A 121 10.28 -33.06 -17.59
C SER A 121 9.71 -31.77 -16.98
N LYS A 122 8.98 -31.86 -15.87
CA LYS A 122 8.67 -30.67 -15.07
C LYS A 122 9.84 -30.41 -14.12
N GLY A 123 10.80 -29.61 -14.57
CA GLY A 123 11.65 -28.87 -13.63
C GLY A 123 10.75 -28.06 -12.70
N LEU A 124 11.02 -28.10 -11.40
CA LEU A 124 10.32 -27.28 -10.40
C LEU A 124 10.43 -25.81 -10.82
N GLN A 125 9.40 -25.28 -11.48
CA GLN A 125 9.26 -23.83 -11.62
C GLN A 125 8.73 -23.31 -10.30
N PHE A 126 9.58 -22.61 -9.55
CA PHE A 126 9.13 -21.85 -8.40
C PHE A 126 8.04 -20.84 -8.84
N PRO A 127 6.90 -20.76 -8.13
CA PRO A 127 5.81 -19.88 -8.52
C PRO A 127 6.28 -18.42 -8.48
N LYS A 128 6.04 -17.69 -9.57
CA LYS A 128 6.52 -16.31 -9.74
C LYS A 128 5.47 -15.28 -9.30
N THR A 129 4.19 -15.63 -9.38
CA THR A 129 3.09 -14.74 -9.03
C THR A 129 2.27 -15.26 -7.86
N ASN A 130 1.51 -14.37 -7.21
CA ASN A 130 0.57 -14.76 -6.16
C ASN A 130 -0.55 -15.69 -6.69
N ILE A 131 -0.90 -15.58 -7.98
CA ILE A 131 -1.83 -16.50 -8.65
C ILE A 131 -1.23 -17.90 -8.71
N ASP A 132 0.04 -18.03 -9.12
CA ASP A 132 0.71 -19.33 -9.21
C ASP A 132 0.82 -20.01 -7.84
N LYS A 133 1.13 -19.24 -6.80
CA LYS A 133 1.18 -19.73 -5.41
C LYS A 133 -0.18 -20.29 -4.98
N LEU A 134 -1.26 -19.53 -5.19
CA LEU A 134 -2.61 -19.95 -4.86
C LEU A 134 -3.03 -21.20 -5.65
N ALA A 135 -2.73 -21.26 -6.94
CA ALA A 135 -3.01 -22.41 -7.78
C ALA A 135 -2.26 -23.66 -7.30
N GLN A 136 -0.98 -23.53 -6.94
CA GLN A 136 -0.20 -24.63 -6.36
C GLN A 136 -0.76 -25.12 -5.02
N CYS A 137 -1.42 -24.24 -4.25
CA CYS A 137 -2.08 -24.60 -3.01
C CYS A 137 -3.52 -25.11 -3.18
N GLY A 138 -4.05 -25.19 -4.40
CA GLY A 138 -5.39 -25.72 -4.70
C GLY A 138 -6.49 -24.66 -4.85
N CYS A 139 -6.13 -23.38 -4.99
CA CYS A 139 -7.07 -22.29 -5.29
C CYS A 139 -6.89 -21.78 -6.72
N VAL A 140 -7.80 -22.14 -7.62
CA VAL A 140 -7.74 -21.81 -9.04
C VAL A 140 -8.97 -21.00 -9.43
N ASN A 141 -8.77 -19.83 -10.06
CA ASN A 141 -9.85 -18.94 -10.51
C ASN A 141 -10.88 -18.63 -9.41
N ASP A 142 -10.41 -18.29 -8.21
CA ASP A 142 -11.25 -17.98 -7.04
C ASP A 142 -12.15 -19.14 -6.56
N VAL A 143 -11.73 -20.38 -6.81
CA VAL A 143 -12.41 -21.60 -6.34
C VAL A 143 -11.38 -22.57 -5.76
N LEU A 144 -11.74 -23.20 -4.64
CA LEU A 144 -10.97 -24.29 -4.04
C LEU A 144 -11.26 -25.59 -4.77
N VAL A 145 -10.20 -26.27 -5.23
CA VAL A 145 -10.27 -27.53 -5.98
C VAL A 145 -9.62 -28.62 -5.14
N ASP A 146 -10.42 -29.58 -4.69
CA ASP A 146 -10.00 -30.75 -3.90
C ASP A 146 -9.18 -30.40 -2.63
N VAL A 147 -9.43 -29.21 -2.08
CA VAL A 147 -8.79 -28.72 -0.85
C VAL A 147 -9.79 -27.98 0.03
N SER A 148 -9.66 -28.17 1.34
CA SER A 148 -10.31 -27.34 2.35
C SER A 148 -9.58 -26.00 2.55
N VAL A 149 -10.25 -25.03 3.16
CA VAL A 149 -9.66 -23.75 3.56
C VAL A 149 -8.43 -23.94 4.46
N GLU A 150 -8.50 -24.94 5.35
CA GLU A 150 -7.43 -25.24 6.28
C GLU A 150 -6.19 -25.79 5.55
N GLU A 151 -6.40 -26.73 4.63
CA GLU A 151 -5.33 -27.29 3.79
C GLU A 151 -4.71 -26.24 2.88
N LEU A 152 -5.51 -25.33 2.30
CA LEU A 152 -5.00 -24.19 1.54
C LEU A 152 -4.03 -23.37 2.40
N CYS A 153 -4.45 -22.97 3.61
CA CYS A 153 -3.65 -22.13 4.49
C CYS A 153 -2.39 -22.84 4.99
N GLU A 154 -2.45 -24.16 5.24
CA GLU A 154 -1.29 -24.98 5.57
C GLU A 154 -0.30 -25.05 4.42
N ARG A 155 -0.77 -25.30 3.19
CA ARG A 155 0.09 -25.33 1.99
C ARG A 155 0.73 -23.97 1.71
N MET A 156 0.02 -22.88 1.97
CA MET A 156 0.55 -21.53 1.80
C MET A 156 1.78 -21.25 2.68
N LYS A 157 1.92 -21.90 3.85
CA LYS A 157 3.11 -21.75 4.72
C LYS A 157 4.43 -22.06 4.01
N VAL A 158 4.41 -22.91 2.98
CA VAL A 158 5.60 -23.25 2.16
C VAL A 158 6.21 -21.99 1.51
N PHE A 159 5.43 -20.92 1.35
CA PHE A 159 5.89 -19.63 0.82
C PHE A 159 6.29 -18.62 1.90
N GLY A 160 6.57 -19.07 3.13
CA GLY A 160 6.99 -18.20 4.24
C GLY A 160 5.87 -17.37 4.87
N VAL A 161 4.61 -17.58 4.46
CA VAL A 161 3.51 -16.78 4.99
C VAL A 161 3.03 -17.26 6.36
N ILE A 162 2.69 -16.30 7.23
CA ILE A 162 1.90 -16.57 8.43
C ILE A 162 0.55 -17.14 7.99
N LYS A 163 0.30 -18.41 8.32
CA LYS A 163 -0.81 -19.27 7.87
C LYS A 163 -2.05 -18.53 7.33
N TYR A 164 -2.80 -17.85 8.19
CA TYR A 164 -4.04 -17.19 7.80
C TYR A 164 -3.82 -15.78 7.24
N LEU A 165 -2.89 -15.03 7.84
CA LEU A 165 -2.63 -13.63 7.48
C LEU A 165 -2.12 -13.49 6.04
N GLY A 166 -1.11 -14.27 5.66
CA GLY A 166 -0.56 -14.15 4.31
C GLY A 166 -1.45 -14.78 3.25
N THR A 167 -2.25 -15.79 3.59
CA THR A 167 -3.30 -16.30 2.68
C THR A 167 -4.34 -15.21 2.40
N LEU A 168 -4.86 -14.53 3.43
CA LEU A 168 -5.80 -13.41 3.27
C LEU A 168 -5.22 -12.30 2.38
N ARG A 169 -3.98 -11.88 2.63
CA ARG A 169 -3.30 -10.86 1.82
C ARG A 169 -3.15 -11.28 0.36
N THR A 170 -2.69 -12.50 0.13
CA THR A 170 -2.50 -13.04 -1.22
C THR A 170 -3.82 -13.10 -1.99
N LEU A 171 -4.89 -13.57 -1.33
CA LEU A 171 -6.23 -13.61 -1.94
C LEU A 171 -6.78 -12.20 -2.22
N LYS A 172 -6.58 -11.25 -1.30
CA LYS A 172 -6.94 -9.84 -1.48
C LYS A 172 -6.22 -9.22 -2.68
N ASP A 173 -4.90 -9.40 -2.77
CA ASP A 173 -4.07 -8.86 -3.85
C ASP A 173 -4.49 -9.37 -5.22
N VAL A 174 -4.86 -10.65 -5.31
CA VAL A 174 -5.31 -11.30 -6.55
C VAL A 174 -6.81 -11.06 -6.83
N ARG A 175 -7.54 -10.51 -5.86
CA ARG A 175 -9.00 -10.29 -5.89
C ARG A 175 -9.82 -11.58 -6.02
N TYR A 176 -9.38 -12.65 -5.34
CA TYR A 176 -10.15 -13.89 -5.19
C TYR A 176 -11.13 -13.77 -4.01
N LEU A 177 -12.24 -13.06 -4.25
CA LEU A 177 -13.20 -12.62 -3.23
C LEU A 177 -14.03 -13.77 -2.65
N LYS A 178 -14.41 -14.76 -3.47
CA LYS A 178 -15.19 -15.91 -2.99
C LYS A 178 -14.38 -16.74 -2.00
N THR A 179 -13.11 -16.97 -2.33
CA THR A 179 -12.19 -17.70 -1.46
C THR A 179 -11.84 -16.89 -0.22
N CYS A 180 -11.70 -15.55 -0.32
CA CYS A 180 -11.61 -14.66 0.84
C CYS A 180 -12.78 -14.89 1.81
N ARG A 181 -14.02 -14.92 1.33
CA ARG A 181 -15.21 -15.15 2.17
C ARG A 181 -15.18 -16.50 2.88
N LEU A 182 -14.80 -17.57 2.17
CA LEU A 182 -14.67 -18.90 2.77
C LEU A 182 -13.66 -18.88 3.91
N LEU A 183 -12.53 -18.19 3.73
CA LEU A 183 -11.51 -18.04 4.78
C LEU A 183 -11.99 -17.17 5.95
N LEU A 184 -12.65 -16.04 5.69
CA LEU A 184 -13.24 -15.21 6.74
C LEU A 184 -14.26 -16.00 7.58
N LYS A 185 -15.12 -16.78 6.91
CA LYS A 185 -16.11 -17.64 7.57
C LYS A 185 -15.43 -18.71 8.43
N HIS A 186 -14.44 -19.41 7.88
CA HIS A 186 -13.67 -20.43 8.61
C HIS A 186 -13.04 -19.85 9.88
N LEU A 187 -12.40 -18.68 9.80
CA LEU A 187 -11.79 -18.02 10.96
C LEU A 187 -12.81 -17.66 12.05
N CYS A 188 -13.96 -17.12 11.65
CA CYS A 188 -15.05 -16.79 12.56
C CYS A 188 -15.70 -18.03 13.21
N THR A 189 -15.67 -19.19 12.56
CA THR A 189 -16.28 -20.43 13.09
C THR A 189 -15.30 -21.29 13.89
N ALA A 190 -14.04 -21.34 13.48
CA ALA A 190 -13.04 -22.23 14.05
C ALA A 190 -12.42 -21.69 15.34
N SER A 191 -12.43 -20.37 15.55
CA SER A 191 -11.70 -19.72 16.64
C SER A 191 -12.61 -18.91 17.56
N ARG A 192 -12.57 -19.24 18.86
CA ARG A 192 -13.26 -18.45 19.90
C ARG A 192 -12.60 -17.09 20.14
N SER A 193 -11.31 -16.97 19.84
CA SER A 193 -10.51 -15.75 19.98
C SER A 193 -9.56 -15.65 18.79
N LEU A 194 -9.36 -14.44 18.28
CA LEU A 194 -8.50 -14.16 17.13
C LEU A 194 -7.42 -13.14 17.52
N PRO A 195 -6.18 -13.29 17.04
CA PRO A 195 -5.14 -12.29 17.25
C PRO A 195 -5.57 -10.92 16.68
N PRO A 196 -5.27 -9.79 17.35
CA PRO A 196 -5.75 -8.48 16.92
C PRO A 196 -5.33 -8.06 15.51
N TYR A 197 -4.11 -8.44 15.08
CA TYR A 197 -3.64 -8.17 13.72
C TYR A 197 -4.46 -8.92 12.66
N LEU A 198 -4.98 -10.11 13.00
CA LEU A 198 -5.79 -10.91 12.10
C LEU A 198 -7.20 -10.35 12.00
N VAL A 199 -7.78 -9.90 13.13
CA VAL A 199 -9.09 -9.21 13.16
C VAL A 199 -9.05 -7.96 12.28
N LEU A 200 -7.97 -7.17 12.36
CA LEU A 200 -7.77 -6.04 11.48
C LEU A 200 -7.74 -6.46 10.01
N GLU A 201 -6.88 -7.42 9.63
CA GLU A 201 -6.78 -7.86 8.24
C GLU A 201 -8.12 -8.39 7.71
N MET A 202 -8.87 -9.12 8.55
CA MET A 202 -10.22 -9.58 8.20
C MET A 202 -11.18 -8.41 7.93
N ALA A 203 -11.12 -7.34 8.73
CA ALA A 203 -11.90 -6.13 8.49
C ALA A 203 -11.48 -5.42 7.19
N GLU A 204 -10.18 -5.35 6.88
CA GLU A 204 -9.69 -4.78 5.61
C GLU A 204 -10.17 -5.59 4.39
N VAL A 205 -10.12 -6.92 4.46
CA VAL A 205 -10.61 -7.81 3.40
C VAL A 205 -12.12 -7.63 3.21
N LEU A 206 -12.88 -7.48 4.30
CA LEU A 206 -14.30 -7.22 4.21
C LEU A 206 -14.59 -5.87 3.54
N VAL A 207 -13.86 -4.80 3.90
CA VAL A 207 -13.96 -3.50 3.20
C VAL A 207 -13.67 -3.67 1.70
N HIS A 208 -12.63 -4.42 1.35
CA HIS A 208 -12.26 -4.68 -0.04
C HIS A 208 -13.40 -5.38 -0.80
N ILE A 209 -14.04 -6.38 -0.20
CA ILE A 209 -15.21 -7.07 -0.74
C ILE A 209 -16.36 -6.08 -1.01
N TYR A 210 -16.68 -5.22 -0.03
CA TYR A 210 -17.74 -4.22 -0.19
C TYR A 210 -17.40 -3.19 -1.26
N MET A 211 -16.13 -2.81 -1.42
CA MET A 211 -15.69 -1.87 -2.45
C MET A 211 -15.84 -2.45 -3.85
N GLU A 212 -15.58 -3.74 -4.07
CA GLU A 212 -15.78 -4.38 -5.38
C GLU A 212 -17.27 -4.55 -5.76
N GLY A 213 -18.22 -4.23 -4.87
CA GLY A 213 -19.66 -4.21 -5.17
C GLY A 213 -20.33 -5.59 -5.25
N ASN A 214 -19.60 -6.66 -4.94
CA ASN A 214 -20.10 -8.04 -5.02
C ASN A 214 -20.71 -8.54 -3.69
N VAL A 215 -21.41 -7.70 -2.93
CA VAL A 215 -21.84 -8.00 -1.55
C VAL A 215 -22.88 -9.12 -1.49
N GLU A 216 -22.66 -10.10 -0.60
CA GLU A 216 -23.56 -11.22 -0.35
C GLU A 216 -24.23 -11.08 1.04
N ALA A 217 -25.38 -11.74 1.26
CA ALA A 217 -26.08 -11.69 2.54
C ALA A 217 -25.21 -12.18 3.73
N LEU A 218 -24.30 -13.12 3.48
CA LEU A 218 -23.37 -13.64 4.49
C LEU A 218 -22.31 -12.60 4.92
N ASP A 219 -22.02 -11.58 4.09
CA ASP A 219 -21.04 -10.55 4.43
C ASP A 219 -21.51 -9.69 5.62
N GLU A 220 -22.83 -9.53 5.74
CA GLU A 220 -23.46 -8.84 6.86
C GLU A 220 -23.29 -9.62 8.17
N GLU A 221 -23.45 -10.95 8.13
CA GLU A 221 -23.20 -11.83 9.28
C GLU A 221 -21.72 -11.78 9.71
N LEU A 222 -20.80 -11.79 8.73
CA LEU A 222 -19.36 -11.64 8.99
C LEU A 222 -19.03 -10.29 9.64
N ARG A 223 -19.65 -9.20 9.16
CA ARG A 223 -19.47 -7.86 9.75
C ARG A 223 -19.90 -7.81 11.22
N HIS A 224 -21.05 -8.39 11.55
CA HIS A 224 -21.52 -8.48 12.93
C HIS A 224 -20.56 -9.31 13.79
N LYS A 225 -20.13 -10.48 13.32
CA LYS A 225 -19.14 -11.32 14.02
C LYS A 225 -17.82 -10.59 14.28
N LEU A 226 -17.28 -9.90 13.28
CA LEU A 226 -16.07 -9.08 13.41
C LEU A 226 -16.25 -7.92 14.39
N SER A 227 -17.44 -7.34 14.46
CA SER A 227 -17.75 -6.29 15.45
C SER A 227 -17.61 -6.80 16.88
N TYR A 228 -17.99 -8.06 17.17
CA TYR A 228 -17.77 -8.64 18.51
C TYR A 228 -16.28 -8.82 18.84
N TYR A 229 -15.45 -9.24 17.88
CA TYR A 229 -13.99 -9.34 18.06
C TYR A 229 -13.32 -7.99 18.30
N THR A 230 -13.95 -6.86 17.97
CA THR A 230 -13.40 -5.54 18.33
C THR A 230 -13.34 -5.28 19.84
N ASN A 231 -14.07 -6.05 20.65
CA ASN A 231 -13.98 -5.96 22.10
C ASN A 231 -12.72 -6.67 22.65
N THR A 232 -12.11 -7.55 21.86
CA THR A 232 -10.91 -8.30 22.25
C THR A 232 -9.61 -7.69 21.72
N VAL A 233 -9.70 -6.64 20.88
CA VAL A 233 -8.51 -5.94 20.37
C VAL A 233 -8.05 -4.83 21.31
N PRO A 234 -6.74 -4.49 21.30
CA PRO A 234 -6.21 -3.37 22.05
C PRO A 234 -6.94 -2.03 21.74
N PRO A 235 -7.09 -1.14 22.72
CA PRO A 235 -7.81 0.13 22.55
C PRO A 235 -7.32 1.02 21.41
N PHE A 236 -6.02 0.97 21.07
CA PHE A 236 -5.47 1.77 19.97
C PHE A 236 -5.89 1.26 18.57
N LEU A 237 -6.21 -0.04 18.42
CA LEU A 237 -6.69 -0.61 17.16
C LEU A 237 -8.20 -0.46 16.98
N ARG A 238 -8.93 -0.42 18.09
CA ARG A 238 -10.39 -0.46 18.09
C ARG A 238 -11.05 0.62 17.20
N PRO A 239 -10.65 1.91 17.23
CA PRO A 239 -11.24 2.94 16.37
C PRO A 239 -11.06 2.63 14.88
N THR A 240 -9.87 2.14 14.50
CA THR A 240 -9.55 1.79 13.12
C THR A 240 -10.48 0.68 12.62
N ILE A 241 -10.60 -0.42 13.37
CA ILE A 241 -11.43 -1.56 12.96
C ILE A 241 -12.91 -1.17 12.92
N LEU A 242 -13.40 -0.41 13.92
CA LEU A 242 -14.79 0.04 13.92
C LEU A 242 -15.11 0.93 12.72
N LEU A 243 -14.25 1.88 12.37
CA LEU A 243 -14.44 2.74 11.20
C LEU A 243 -14.42 1.95 9.88
N LEU A 244 -13.52 0.97 9.75
CA LEU A 244 -13.49 0.06 8.61
C LEU A 244 -14.80 -0.73 8.50
N LEU A 245 -15.24 -1.37 9.58
CA LEU A 245 -16.50 -2.14 9.58
C LEU A 245 -17.72 -1.24 9.33
N GLN A 246 -17.75 -0.03 9.90
CA GLN A 246 -18.81 0.95 9.66
C GLN A 246 -18.92 1.32 8.18
N SER A 247 -17.78 1.46 7.49
CA SER A 247 -17.73 1.74 6.05
C SER A 247 -18.30 0.62 5.15
N CYS A 248 -18.59 -0.56 5.70
CA CYS A 248 -19.29 -1.65 5.02
C CYS A 248 -20.83 -1.52 5.11
N SER A 249 -21.35 -0.43 5.66
CA SER A 249 -22.80 -0.15 5.75
C SER A 249 -23.10 1.28 5.32
N PRO A 250 -24.32 1.67 4.93
CA PRO A 250 -24.61 3.05 4.55
C PRO A 250 -24.25 4.04 5.68
N VAL A 251 -23.24 4.89 5.46
CA VAL A 251 -22.82 5.89 6.46
C VAL A 251 -23.46 7.24 6.12
N ASN A 252 -24.18 7.85 7.07
CA ASN A 252 -24.96 9.09 6.84
C ASN A 252 -24.28 10.36 7.40
N ILE A 253 -23.14 10.21 8.07
CA ILE A 253 -22.39 11.32 8.68
C ILE A 253 -20.90 11.16 8.37
N VAL A 254 -20.14 12.26 8.41
CA VAL A 254 -18.68 12.16 8.41
C VAL A 254 -18.24 11.80 9.83
N PRO A 255 -17.67 10.60 10.06
CA PRO A 255 -17.23 10.24 11.40
C PRO A 255 -16.02 11.08 11.81
N GLU A 256 -15.90 11.35 13.10
CA GLU A 256 -14.66 11.92 13.63
C GLU A 256 -13.51 10.93 13.46
N LEU A 257 -12.39 11.40 12.95
CA LEU A 257 -11.21 10.59 12.68
C LEU A 257 -10.10 10.90 13.69
N PRO A 258 -9.95 10.11 14.78
CA PRO A 258 -8.89 10.30 15.76
C PRO A 258 -7.51 10.45 15.12
N SER A 259 -6.68 11.33 15.70
CA SER A 259 -5.33 11.61 15.19
C SER A 259 -4.42 10.36 15.20
N ASN A 260 -4.70 9.40 16.08
CA ASN A 260 -3.96 8.17 16.26
C ASN A 260 -4.58 6.95 15.54
N ILE A 261 -5.46 7.14 14.55
CA ILE A 261 -5.97 6.04 13.72
C ILE A 261 -4.80 5.32 13.04
N MET A 262 -4.79 3.99 13.13
CA MET A 262 -3.86 3.18 12.38
C MET A 262 -4.31 3.10 10.92
N SER A 263 -3.39 3.23 9.97
CA SER A 263 -3.71 3.16 8.53
C SER A 263 -4.79 4.17 8.10
N ARG A 264 -4.66 5.44 8.53
CA ARG A 264 -5.58 6.53 8.15
C ARG A 264 -5.95 6.55 6.65
N PRO A 265 -5.01 6.37 5.69
CA PRO A 265 -5.37 6.32 4.27
C PRO A 265 -6.41 5.25 3.94
N LEU A 266 -6.29 4.05 4.52
CA LEU A 266 -7.21 2.94 4.27
C LEU A 266 -8.62 3.26 4.77
N VAL A 267 -8.73 3.81 5.97
CA VAL A 267 -10.02 4.25 6.54
C VAL A 267 -10.65 5.32 5.65
N THR A 268 -9.87 6.31 5.20
CA THR A 268 -10.35 7.35 4.29
C THR A 268 -10.81 6.76 2.95
N PHE A 269 -10.05 5.83 2.35
CA PHE A 269 -10.46 5.15 1.11
C PHE A 269 -11.79 4.40 1.29
N ALA A 270 -11.94 3.71 2.41
CA ALA A 270 -13.14 2.93 2.73
C ALA A 270 -14.38 3.81 2.88
N LEU A 271 -14.27 4.94 3.60
CA LEU A 271 -15.35 5.91 3.79
C LEU A 271 -15.72 6.63 2.49
N LEU A 272 -14.72 7.09 1.71
CA LEU A 272 -14.97 7.71 0.40
C LEU A 272 -15.65 6.72 -0.56
N GLY A 273 -15.19 5.47 -0.57
CA GLY A 273 -15.84 4.39 -1.32
C GLY A 273 -17.29 4.19 -0.88
N ASN A 274 -17.55 4.21 0.43
CA ASN A 274 -18.92 4.13 0.96
C ASN A 274 -19.80 5.25 0.42
N TYR A 275 -19.37 6.51 0.54
CA TYR A 275 -20.14 7.65 0.07
C TYR A 275 -20.41 7.62 -1.43
N ALA A 276 -19.43 7.19 -2.24
CA ALA A 276 -19.62 7.00 -3.67
C ALA A 276 -20.64 5.90 -3.99
N ARG A 277 -20.58 4.75 -3.31
CA ARG A 277 -21.55 3.65 -3.52
C ARG A 277 -23.00 4.04 -3.21
N TYR A 278 -23.19 4.94 -2.25
CA TYR A 278 -24.52 5.39 -1.81
C TYR A 278 -24.88 6.80 -2.31
N GLY A 279 -24.12 7.37 -3.26
CA GLY A 279 -24.41 8.67 -3.87
C GLY A 279 -24.31 9.88 -2.93
N LYS A 280 -23.62 9.77 -1.80
CA LYS A 280 -23.53 10.82 -0.75
C LYS A 280 -22.39 11.80 -1.01
N MET A 281 -22.48 12.54 -2.11
CA MET A 281 -21.37 13.37 -2.59
C MET A 281 -21.03 14.56 -1.69
N ASP A 282 -21.98 15.06 -0.90
CA ASP A 282 -21.72 16.13 0.07
C ASP A 282 -20.80 15.64 1.20
N LEU A 283 -21.03 14.42 1.69
CA LEU A 283 -20.15 13.78 2.69
C LEU A 283 -18.79 13.43 2.08
N PHE A 284 -18.77 12.97 0.83
CA PHE A 284 -17.54 12.71 0.09
C PHE A 284 -16.65 13.96 0.00
N GLN A 285 -17.23 15.10 -0.41
CA GLN A 285 -16.50 16.37 -0.48
C GLN A 285 -16.08 16.89 0.89
N SER A 286 -16.94 16.73 1.90
CA SER A 286 -16.65 17.12 3.29
C SER A 286 -15.47 16.31 3.87
N LEU A 287 -15.39 15.01 3.58
CA LEU A 287 -14.26 14.20 4.04
C LEU A 287 -12.96 14.60 3.32
N LEU A 288 -13.01 14.92 2.02
CA LEU A 288 -11.84 15.40 1.27
C LEU A 288 -11.35 16.78 1.71
N SER A 289 -12.22 17.66 2.21
CA SER A 289 -11.80 18.96 2.76
C SER A 289 -11.15 18.82 4.13
N ILE A 290 -11.56 17.82 4.93
CA ILE A 290 -10.91 17.49 6.21
C ILE A 290 -9.54 16.85 5.97
N GLU A 291 -9.43 15.91 5.03
CA GLU A 291 -8.20 15.19 4.72
C GLU A 291 -7.37 15.90 3.62
N THR A 292 -6.85 17.09 3.95
CA THR A 292 -6.17 17.97 3.00
C THR A 292 -4.94 17.37 2.31
N HIS A 293 -4.22 16.45 2.95
CA HIS A 293 -3.04 15.79 2.39
C HIS A 293 -3.33 14.46 1.69
N PHE A 294 -4.58 14.02 1.67
CA PHE A 294 -4.96 12.73 1.10
C PHE A 294 -4.90 12.76 -0.42
N ASP A 295 -4.26 11.75 -1.04
CA ASP A 295 -4.19 11.61 -2.49
C ASP A 295 -5.15 10.52 -2.97
N LEU A 296 -6.25 10.95 -3.61
CA LEU A 296 -7.26 10.08 -4.20
C LEU A 296 -6.68 9.12 -5.26
N LEU A 297 -5.61 9.52 -5.96
CA LEU A 297 -5.05 8.75 -7.07
C LEU A 297 -4.20 7.55 -6.62
N GLN A 298 -3.83 7.49 -5.34
CA GLN A 298 -3.05 6.36 -4.80
C GLN A 298 -3.85 5.07 -4.67
N ASN A 299 -5.18 5.11 -4.71
CA ASN A 299 -6.01 3.93 -4.51
C ASN A 299 -6.82 3.58 -5.76
N ASP A 300 -6.24 2.67 -6.53
CA ASP A 300 -6.82 2.08 -7.74
C ASP A 300 -8.20 1.44 -7.51
N GLN A 301 -8.43 0.83 -6.34
CA GLN A 301 -9.73 0.26 -6.00
C GLN A 301 -10.80 1.35 -5.84
N LEU A 302 -10.52 2.41 -5.10
CA LEU A 302 -11.44 3.53 -4.93
C LEU A 302 -11.78 4.16 -6.29
N LEU A 303 -10.79 4.38 -7.16
CA LEU A 303 -11.04 4.91 -8.50
C LEU A 303 -11.97 4.00 -9.33
N ARG A 304 -11.83 2.67 -9.22
CA ARG A 304 -12.79 1.73 -9.82
C ARG A 304 -14.19 1.87 -9.22
N VAL A 305 -14.31 2.05 -7.90
CA VAL A 305 -15.61 2.28 -7.24
C VAL A 305 -16.27 3.54 -7.78
N LEU A 306 -15.51 4.63 -7.91
CA LEU A 306 -16.01 5.87 -8.50
C LEU A 306 -16.53 5.59 -9.92
N ALA A 307 -15.72 4.93 -10.76
CA ALA A 307 -16.08 4.65 -12.15
C ALA A 307 -17.36 3.81 -12.26
N SER A 308 -17.48 2.73 -11.48
CA SER A 308 -18.63 1.83 -11.54
C SER A 308 -19.93 2.47 -11.04
N HIS A 309 -19.85 3.41 -10.10
CA HIS A 309 -21.02 4.06 -9.52
C HIS A 309 -21.39 5.39 -10.19
N THR A 310 -20.50 5.95 -11.03
CA THR A 310 -20.77 7.22 -11.71
C THR A 310 -21.96 7.14 -12.66
N ILE A 311 -22.26 5.95 -13.21
CA ILE A 311 -23.45 5.72 -14.05
C ILE A 311 -24.74 5.99 -13.27
N PHE A 312 -24.78 5.62 -11.99
CA PHE A 312 -25.95 5.82 -11.11
C PHE A 312 -25.96 7.21 -10.46
N TYR A 313 -24.77 7.75 -10.16
CA TYR A 313 -24.60 9.04 -9.50
C TYR A 313 -23.63 9.93 -10.30
N PRO A 314 -24.11 10.65 -11.32
CA PRO A 314 -23.26 11.50 -12.16
C PRO A 314 -22.49 12.58 -11.39
N ALA A 315 -22.99 13.00 -10.21
CA ALA A 315 -22.30 13.92 -9.31
C ALA A 315 -20.90 13.43 -8.87
N ILE A 316 -20.62 12.12 -8.96
CA ILE A 316 -19.27 11.56 -8.74
C ILE A 316 -18.25 12.16 -9.71
N SER A 317 -18.58 12.27 -11.00
CA SER A 317 -17.64 12.83 -12.00
C SER A 317 -17.34 14.29 -11.71
N PHE A 318 -18.35 15.07 -11.31
CA PHE A 318 -18.17 16.47 -10.92
C PHE A 318 -17.26 16.62 -9.69
N ALA A 319 -17.50 15.83 -8.64
CA ALA A 319 -16.67 15.87 -7.43
C ALA A 319 -15.22 15.45 -7.73
N TYR A 320 -15.03 14.44 -8.59
CA TYR A 320 -13.71 13.99 -9.04
C TYR A 320 -12.97 15.08 -9.84
N LEU A 321 -13.65 15.71 -10.81
CA LEU A 321 -13.08 16.81 -11.60
C LEU A 321 -12.76 18.03 -10.72
N LYS A 322 -13.63 18.37 -9.77
CA LYS A 322 -13.40 19.43 -8.78
C LYS A 322 -12.14 19.14 -7.96
N TYR A 323 -11.96 17.91 -7.48
CA TYR A 323 -10.74 17.50 -6.75
C TYR A 323 -9.48 17.69 -7.60
N LEU A 324 -9.48 17.23 -8.87
CA LEU A 324 -8.33 17.36 -9.77
C LEU A 324 -8.00 18.84 -10.06
N SER A 325 -9.02 19.63 -10.36
CA SER A 325 -8.89 21.05 -10.70
C SER A 325 -8.38 21.88 -9.52
N GLN A 326 -8.97 21.72 -8.33
CA GLN A 326 -8.57 22.46 -7.13
C GLN A 326 -7.12 22.19 -6.72
N ARG A 327 -6.64 20.97 -6.94
CA ARG A 327 -5.27 20.57 -6.59
C ARG A 327 -4.28 20.71 -7.75
N LYS A 328 -4.72 21.23 -8.90
CA LYS A 328 -3.91 21.41 -10.12
C LYS A 328 -3.15 20.13 -10.51
N ILE A 329 -3.81 18.97 -10.37
CA ILE A 329 -3.18 17.67 -10.61
C ILE A 329 -3.02 17.43 -12.11
N ILE A 330 -1.78 17.11 -12.52
CA ILE A 330 -1.48 16.65 -13.87
C ILE A 330 -1.51 15.12 -13.86
N LEU A 331 -2.43 14.54 -14.63
CA LEU A 331 -2.58 13.09 -14.71
C LEU A 331 -1.48 12.46 -15.58
N SER A 332 -0.92 11.35 -15.10
CA SER A 332 -0.05 10.50 -15.91
C SER A 332 -0.86 9.71 -16.94
N ILE A 333 -0.18 9.15 -17.94
CA ILE A 333 -0.80 8.29 -18.95
C ILE A 333 -1.48 7.07 -18.29
N ASP A 334 -0.88 6.51 -17.24
CA ASP A 334 -1.41 5.33 -16.53
C ASP A 334 -2.71 5.65 -15.78
N SER A 335 -2.81 6.84 -15.17
CA SER A 335 -4.02 7.29 -14.48
C SER A 335 -5.13 7.75 -15.44
N MET A 336 -4.81 7.94 -16.72
CA MET A 336 -5.76 8.44 -17.72
C MET A 336 -6.90 7.45 -18.01
N TRP A 337 -6.66 6.15 -17.83
CA TRP A 337 -7.71 5.15 -17.95
C TRP A 337 -8.83 5.36 -16.92
N HIS A 338 -8.47 5.55 -15.65
CA HIS A 338 -9.44 5.83 -14.58
C HIS A 338 -10.20 7.12 -14.83
N PHE A 339 -9.49 8.18 -15.23
CA PHE A 339 -10.11 9.46 -15.58
C PHE A 339 -11.18 9.28 -16.66
N ASN A 340 -10.81 8.64 -17.77
CA ASN A 340 -11.75 8.41 -18.87
C ASN A 340 -12.93 7.54 -18.41
N SER A 341 -12.68 6.52 -17.59
CA SER A 341 -13.73 5.65 -17.08
C SER A 341 -14.70 6.44 -16.19
N ILE A 342 -14.23 7.20 -15.21
CA ILE A 342 -15.08 7.98 -14.30
C ILE A 342 -15.86 9.05 -15.08
N VAL A 343 -15.17 9.85 -15.89
CA VAL A 343 -15.78 11.02 -16.53
C VAL A 343 -16.77 10.60 -17.61
N ARG A 344 -16.42 9.66 -18.49
CA ARG A 344 -17.32 9.22 -19.56
C ARG A 344 -18.51 8.42 -19.03
N SER A 345 -18.33 7.63 -17.96
CA SER A 345 -19.43 6.87 -17.35
C SER A 345 -20.56 7.74 -16.80
N SER A 346 -20.34 9.04 -16.59
CA SER A 346 -21.40 9.95 -16.14
C SER A 346 -22.41 10.33 -17.23
N ASN A 347 -22.06 10.14 -18.50
CA ASN A 347 -22.79 10.68 -19.65
C ASN A 347 -23.01 12.20 -19.62
N CYS A 348 -22.38 12.93 -18.70
CA CYS A 348 -22.45 14.39 -18.60
C CYS A 348 -21.32 15.10 -19.37
N TRP A 349 -20.27 14.37 -19.74
CA TRP A 349 -19.06 14.92 -20.33
C TRP A 349 -18.67 14.15 -21.60
N ASP A 350 -18.47 14.89 -22.68
CA ASP A 350 -17.80 14.38 -23.88
C ASP A 350 -16.31 14.69 -23.79
N VAL A 351 -15.48 13.64 -23.83
CA VAL A 351 -14.04 13.73 -23.61
C VAL A 351 -13.31 13.11 -24.80
N SER A 352 -12.45 13.90 -25.43
CA SER A 352 -11.62 13.48 -26.55
C SER A 352 -10.16 13.91 -26.36
N ASN A 353 -9.24 13.14 -26.93
CA ASN A 353 -7.82 13.51 -26.95
C ASN A 353 -7.63 14.68 -27.91
N THR A 354 -7.14 15.80 -27.38
CA THR A 354 -6.98 17.05 -28.13
C THR A 354 -5.54 17.54 -28.08
N ARG A 355 -5.22 18.53 -28.91
CA ARG A 355 -3.99 19.31 -28.80
C ARG A 355 -4.36 20.79 -28.72
N ILE A 356 -3.53 21.56 -28.03
CA ILE A 356 -3.63 23.01 -28.04
C ILE A 356 -2.90 23.49 -29.30
N LEU A 357 -3.61 24.19 -30.18
CA LEU A 357 -3.07 24.78 -31.40
C LEU A 357 -2.24 26.04 -31.06
N ALA A 358 -1.49 26.55 -32.04
CA ALA A 358 -0.62 27.71 -31.84
C ALA A 358 -1.39 28.99 -31.45
N ASP A 359 -2.66 29.09 -31.84
CA ASP A 359 -3.60 30.16 -31.47
C ASP A 359 -4.24 29.96 -30.08
N ARG A 360 -3.81 28.92 -29.34
CA ARG A 360 -4.32 28.51 -28.01
C ARG A 360 -5.74 27.97 -28.03
N ASN A 361 -6.24 27.57 -29.19
CA ASN A 361 -7.52 26.91 -29.31
C ASN A 361 -7.36 25.40 -29.16
N CYS A 362 -8.37 24.78 -28.57
CA CYS A 362 -8.51 23.34 -28.57
C CYS A 362 -8.75 22.83 -30.00
N SER A 363 -7.97 21.85 -30.46
CA SER A 363 -8.09 21.29 -31.81
C SER A 363 -9.44 20.65 -32.16
N ILE A 364 -10.28 20.34 -31.17
CA ILE A 364 -11.60 19.71 -31.37
C ILE A 364 -12.74 20.69 -31.10
N CYS A 365 -12.81 21.26 -29.89
CA CYS A 365 -13.95 22.11 -29.53
C CYS A 365 -13.76 23.59 -29.87
N GLN A 366 -12.59 23.98 -30.37
CA GLN A 366 -12.23 25.36 -30.75
C GLN A 366 -12.38 26.39 -29.64
N LYS A 367 -12.58 25.96 -28.38
CA LYS A 367 -12.56 26.85 -27.23
C LYS A 367 -11.13 27.29 -26.97
N LYS A 368 -11.00 28.59 -26.71
CA LYS A 368 -9.74 29.23 -26.36
C LYS A 368 -9.40 28.88 -24.92
N PHE A 369 -8.17 28.42 -24.70
CA PHE A 369 -7.64 28.34 -23.34
C PHE A 369 -7.29 29.77 -22.89
N ASP A 370 -7.70 30.11 -21.67
CA ASP A 370 -7.28 31.36 -21.07
C ASP A 370 -5.75 31.43 -21.08
N GLU A 371 -5.21 32.60 -21.41
CA GLU A 371 -3.85 32.93 -21.01
C GLU A 371 -3.76 32.57 -19.52
N ASN A 372 -2.71 31.85 -19.09
CA ASN A 372 -2.26 32.03 -17.72
C ASN A 372 -1.88 33.51 -17.70
N PRO A 373 -2.74 34.43 -17.22
CA PRO A 373 -2.29 35.80 -17.11
C PRO A 373 -1.20 35.71 -16.05
N ASP A 374 -0.17 36.55 -16.16
CA ASP A 374 0.54 36.90 -14.94
C ASP A 374 -0.50 37.19 -13.85
N PHE A 375 -0.27 36.70 -12.62
CA PHE A 375 -1.22 36.85 -11.51
C PHE A 375 -1.86 38.24 -11.58
N SER A 376 -3.20 38.31 -11.55
CA SER A 376 -3.84 39.62 -11.45
C SER A 376 -3.27 40.36 -10.24
N GLU A 377 -3.25 41.69 -10.26
CA GLU A 377 -2.64 42.46 -9.16
C GLU A 377 -3.20 42.07 -7.78
N ALA A 378 -4.49 41.71 -7.73
CA ALA A 378 -5.14 41.17 -6.55
C ALA A 378 -4.59 39.79 -6.14
N GLU A 379 -4.48 38.84 -7.08
CA GLU A 379 -3.92 37.51 -6.81
C GLU A 379 -2.44 37.56 -6.43
N PHE A 380 -1.66 38.42 -7.09
CA PHE A 380 -0.24 38.61 -6.78
C PHE A 380 -0.07 39.19 -5.38
N LYS A 381 -0.88 40.18 -5.00
CA LYS A 381 -0.86 40.79 -3.66
C LYS A 381 -1.24 39.78 -2.59
N LEU A 382 -2.22 38.94 -2.85
CA LEU A 382 -2.66 37.88 -1.93
C LEU A 382 -1.57 36.82 -1.76
N LEU A 383 -0.98 36.35 -2.86
CA LEU A 383 0.15 35.42 -2.85
C LEU A 383 1.37 36.01 -2.12
N LYS A 384 1.71 37.27 -2.40
CA LYS A 384 2.81 37.98 -1.73
C LYS A 384 2.56 38.05 -0.22
N ASN A 385 1.35 38.40 0.22
CA ASN A 385 1.02 38.49 1.63
C ASN A 385 1.16 37.13 2.35
N GLU A 386 0.66 36.05 1.75
CA GLU A 386 0.82 34.69 2.29
C GLU A 386 2.29 34.27 2.38
N ILE A 387 3.07 34.48 1.31
CA ILE A 387 4.51 34.18 1.32
C ILE A 387 5.24 34.99 2.39
N MET A 388 4.91 36.28 2.53
CA MET A 388 5.52 37.15 3.55
C MET A 388 5.15 36.70 4.97
N GLN A 389 3.90 36.28 5.23
CA GLN A 389 3.52 35.73 6.54
C GLN A 389 4.34 34.49 6.90
N VAL A 390 4.55 33.58 5.95
CA VAL A 390 5.38 32.38 6.15
C VAL A 390 6.83 32.78 6.41
N LEU A 391 7.38 33.72 5.64
CA LEU A 391 8.77 34.19 5.82
C LEU A 391 8.97 34.91 7.17
N TYR A 392 8.02 35.72 7.62
CA TYR A 392 8.07 36.36 8.94
C TYR A 392 8.04 35.32 10.06
N TYR A 393 7.17 34.30 9.96
CA TYR A 393 7.12 33.20 10.92
C TYR A 393 8.45 32.44 11.02
N PHE A 394 9.18 32.26 9.91
CA PHE A 394 10.51 31.65 9.92
C PHE A 394 11.63 32.56 10.44
N LEU A 395 11.44 33.88 10.40
CA LEU A 395 12.39 34.86 10.93
C LEU A 395 12.23 35.06 12.44
N ASP A 396 11.01 34.97 12.97
CA ASP A 396 10.73 35.05 14.42
C ASP A 396 11.10 33.76 15.20
N LEU A 397 11.41 32.66 14.50
CA LEU A 397 11.89 31.39 15.07
C LEU A 397 13.42 31.27 15.13
N ARG A 398 14.17 32.32 14.77
CA ARG A 398 15.62 32.45 15.01
C ARG A 398 15.88 33.46 16.12
#